data_AF-A0A831XSD0-F1
#
_entry.id   AF-A0A831XSD0-F1
#
_cell.length_a   1.000
_cell.length_b   1.000
_cell.length_c   1.000
_cell.angle_alpha   90.00
_cell.angle_beta   90.00
_cell.angle_gamma   90.00
#
_symmetry.space_group_name_H-M   'P 1'
#
loop_
_entity.id
_entity.type
_entity.pdbx_description
1 polymer ?
#
loop_
_entity_poly.entity_id
_entity_poly.type
_entity_poly.pdbx_seq_one_letter_code
_entity_poly.pdbx_strand_id
1 'polypeptide(L)'
;MRALIEDLQVALRETLAMGLDTPSALDRLAALTEPLRSVGLEVLAQSVEAITNATPSDEPEYAAVINELVRLWEVCEQVLLRTHPVMTLTKLPESRGWLSLDFAPDEPLIALLTGAAPLTALLPALEEQINRWKWGDSLTPMRLMLGHSVLTQQAGARLREHGTQFLQSLRLLASNTTPLQRIRLAELVMDLYEEGQIRTLQPYLKRLPESMPLRRRAMQLGVALPDSRERAHETLEDSELLHALQNSGLTRQGFSELMRRHAHEVMCLPDDSPVLTWLLESLEALARSVRDRLELVARVPHPRATEMLLNSPHLTPRALELHIEATRDYRLAPLLFHFGNRSPLLPWGVVNSLGDALFFPIVLNLHPEALPRYAEYAHYLIQHWRNSPDPALQQQAEQIRARLGGHAHA
;
A
#
# COMPACT_ATOMS: atom_id res chain seq x y z
N MET A 1 18.46 -25.55 -2.84
CA MET A 1 17.07 -25.60 -2.35
C MET A 1 16.33 -24.29 -2.63
N ARG A 2 16.70 -23.15 -2.03
CA ARG A 2 16.00 -21.87 -2.27
C ARG A 2 15.92 -21.42 -3.73
N ALA A 3 17.05 -21.34 -4.44
CA ALA A 3 17.07 -20.98 -5.87
C ALA A 3 16.17 -21.90 -6.71
N LEU A 4 16.10 -23.18 -6.35
CA LEU A 4 15.26 -24.15 -7.05
C LEU A 4 13.76 -23.96 -6.79
N ILE A 5 13.38 -23.50 -5.59
CA ILE A 5 11.99 -23.11 -5.31
C ILE A 5 11.64 -21.78 -6.02
N GLU A 6 12.59 -20.84 -6.15
CA GLU A 6 12.41 -19.62 -6.93
C GLU A 6 12.21 -19.95 -8.43
N ASP A 7 13.00 -20.86 -8.99
CA ASP A 7 12.85 -21.35 -10.37
C ASP A 7 11.50 -22.06 -10.59
N LEU A 8 11.04 -22.86 -9.61
CA LEU A 8 9.73 -23.50 -9.62
C LEU A 8 8.59 -22.48 -9.59
N GLN A 9 8.70 -21.42 -8.79
CA GLN A 9 7.70 -20.37 -8.71
C GLN A 9 7.56 -19.61 -10.04
N VAL A 10 8.67 -19.37 -10.74
CA VAL A 10 8.69 -18.74 -12.06
C VAL A 10 8.01 -19.64 -13.10
N ALA A 11 8.36 -20.93 -13.12
CA ALA A 11 7.75 -21.89 -14.05
C ALA A 11 6.23 -22.01 -13.85
N LEU A 12 5.75 -22.07 -12.60
CA LEU A 12 4.32 -22.12 -12.28
C LEU A 12 3.55 -20.89 -12.76
N ARG A 13 4.12 -19.69 -12.57
CA ARG A 13 3.51 -18.44 -13.04
C ARG A 13 3.42 -18.40 -14.57
N GLU A 14 4.46 -18.87 -15.25
CA GLU A 14 4.50 -18.91 -16.71
C GLU A 14 3.48 -19.91 -17.27
N THR A 15 3.36 -21.11 -16.68
CA THR A 15 2.35 -22.10 -17.05
C THR A 15 0.93 -21.57 -16.86
N LEU A 16 0.63 -20.93 -15.72
CA LEU A 16 -0.69 -20.35 -15.46
C LEU A 16 -1.03 -19.19 -16.42
N ALA A 17 -0.02 -18.41 -16.83
CA ALA A 17 -0.20 -17.30 -17.78
C ALA A 17 -0.40 -17.78 -19.23
N MET A 18 0.27 -18.87 -19.62
CA MET A 18 0.12 -19.45 -20.96
C MET A 18 -1.18 -20.25 -21.12
N GLY A 19 -1.76 -20.76 -20.03
CA GLY A 19 -2.92 -21.64 -20.07
C GLY A 19 -2.55 -23.07 -20.48
N LEU A 20 -3.26 -24.06 -19.94
CA LEU A 20 -2.92 -25.48 -20.13
C LEU A 20 -3.13 -25.98 -21.57
N ASP A 21 -3.95 -25.26 -22.36
CA ASP A 21 -4.24 -25.59 -23.77
C ASP A 21 -3.09 -25.22 -24.72
N THR A 22 -2.12 -24.44 -24.22
CA THR A 22 -0.97 -24.01 -25.01
C THR A 22 0.07 -25.14 -25.07
N PRO A 23 0.45 -25.63 -26.27
CA PRO A 23 1.50 -26.64 -26.41
C PRO A 23 2.79 -26.13 -25.75
N SER A 24 3.51 -26.99 -25.02
CA SER A 24 4.71 -26.69 -24.21
C SER A 24 4.52 -25.90 -22.91
N ALA A 25 3.28 -25.54 -22.53
CA ALA A 25 3.02 -24.77 -21.30
C ALA A 25 3.56 -25.44 -20.02
N LEU A 26 3.70 -26.77 -20.03
CA LEU A 26 4.16 -27.59 -18.90
C LEU A 26 5.62 -28.03 -18.99
N ASP A 27 6.32 -27.77 -20.11
CA ASP A 27 7.66 -28.32 -20.36
C ASP A 27 8.69 -27.81 -19.35
N ARG A 28 8.62 -26.52 -19.03
CA ARG A 28 9.51 -25.89 -18.04
C ARG A 28 9.23 -26.38 -16.62
N LEU A 29 7.98 -26.70 -16.33
CA LEU A 29 7.59 -27.28 -15.04
C LEU A 29 8.10 -28.72 -14.93
N ALA A 30 7.91 -29.53 -15.98
CA ALA A 30 8.40 -30.92 -16.06
C ALA A 30 9.93 -31.03 -15.91
N ALA A 31 10.68 -30.06 -16.46
CA ALA A 31 12.13 -30.00 -16.35
C ALA A 31 12.64 -29.82 -14.90
N LEU A 32 11.79 -29.38 -13.97
CA LEU A 32 12.16 -29.13 -12.57
C LEU A 32 11.93 -30.33 -11.64
N THR A 33 11.22 -31.38 -12.09
CA THR A 33 10.91 -32.57 -11.29
C THR A 33 12.16 -33.26 -10.76
N GLU A 34 13.11 -33.60 -11.64
CA GLU A 34 14.33 -34.31 -11.25
C GLU A 34 15.29 -33.46 -10.39
N PRO A 35 15.51 -32.16 -10.70
CA PRO A 35 16.16 -31.25 -9.78
C PRO A 35 15.55 -31.23 -8.37
N LEU A 36 14.21 -31.23 -8.24
CA LEU A 36 13.52 -31.21 -6.94
C LEU A 36 13.75 -32.50 -6.15
N ARG A 37 13.69 -33.67 -6.80
CA ARG A 37 14.02 -34.96 -6.16
C ARG A 37 15.46 -34.97 -5.65
N SER A 38 16.39 -34.49 -6.46
CA SER A 38 17.84 -34.51 -6.14
C SER A 38 18.20 -33.73 -4.86
N VAL A 39 17.38 -32.75 -4.46
CA VAL A 39 17.57 -31.96 -3.22
C VAL A 39 16.66 -32.40 -2.07
N GLY A 40 15.99 -33.55 -2.20
CA GLY A 40 15.14 -34.16 -1.16
C GLY A 40 13.74 -33.55 -1.05
N LEU A 41 13.25 -32.84 -2.07
CA LEU A 41 11.90 -32.27 -2.12
C LEU A 41 10.91 -33.18 -2.85
N GLU A 42 10.89 -34.45 -2.48
CA GLU A 42 10.16 -35.51 -3.19
C GLU A 42 8.66 -35.22 -3.34
N VAL A 43 8.03 -34.66 -2.30
CA VAL A 43 6.60 -34.32 -2.32
C VAL A 43 6.28 -33.23 -3.36
N LEU A 44 7.16 -32.24 -3.51
CA LEU A 44 6.98 -31.19 -4.51
C LEU A 44 7.23 -31.74 -5.92
N ALA A 45 8.22 -32.61 -6.09
CA ALA A 45 8.48 -33.28 -7.35
C ALA A 45 7.29 -34.15 -7.79
N GLN A 46 6.68 -34.89 -6.86
CA GLN A 46 5.49 -35.71 -7.12
C GLN A 46 4.27 -34.86 -7.52
N SER A 47 4.06 -33.70 -6.88
CA SER A 47 3.00 -32.77 -7.27
C SER A 47 3.23 -32.19 -8.68
N VAL A 48 4.46 -31.80 -9.00
CA VAL A 48 4.82 -31.34 -10.35
C VAL A 48 4.57 -32.42 -11.40
N GLU A 49 5.01 -33.65 -11.13
CA GLU A 49 4.86 -34.78 -12.04
C GLU A 49 3.39 -35.17 -12.23
N ALA A 50 2.57 -35.11 -11.17
CA ALA A 50 1.14 -35.33 -11.25
C ALA A 50 0.44 -34.28 -12.14
N ILE A 51 0.83 -33.01 -12.03
CA ILE A 51 0.32 -31.93 -12.88
C ILE A 51 0.76 -32.11 -14.34
N THR A 52 2.03 -32.46 -14.59
CA THR A 52 2.56 -32.59 -15.96
C THR A 52 2.04 -33.83 -16.69
N ASN A 53 1.64 -34.88 -15.95
CA ASN A 53 1.06 -36.10 -16.50
C ASN A 53 -0.47 -36.07 -16.56
N ALA A 54 -1.11 -35.08 -15.94
CA ALA A 54 -2.55 -34.91 -16.04
C ALA A 54 -2.92 -34.55 -17.48
N THR A 55 -3.79 -35.35 -18.08
CA THR A 55 -4.37 -35.10 -19.42
C THR A 55 -5.85 -34.82 -19.24
N PRO A 56 -6.22 -33.59 -18.78
CA PRO A 56 -7.60 -33.27 -18.47
C PRO A 56 -8.45 -33.40 -19.73
N SER A 57 -9.51 -34.18 -19.63
CA SER A 57 -10.40 -34.50 -20.75
C SER A 57 -11.73 -33.75 -20.69
N ASP A 58 -12.04 -33.15 -19.54
CA ASP A 58 -13.21 -32.31 -19.31
C ASP A 58 -12.91 -31.08 -18.43
N GLU A 59 -13.88 -30.18 -18.32
CA GLU A 59 -13.76 -28.89 -17.61
C GLU A 59 -13.51 -29.04 -16.09
N PRO A 60 -14.13 -30.00 -15.36
CA PRO A 60 -13.80 -30.29 -13.97
C PRO A 60 -12.35 -30.76 -13.76
N GLU A 61 -11.84 -31.65 -14.62
CA GLU A 61 -10.45 -32.10 -14.57
C GLU A 61 -9.48 -30.95 -14.86
N TYR A 62 -9.81 -30.09 -15.83
CA TYR A 62 -9.03 -28.88 -16.14
C TYR A 62 -8.96 -27.93 -14.93
N ALA A 63 -10.10 -27.65 -14.31
CA ALA A 63 -10.17 -26.80 -13.11
C ALA A 63 -9.38 -27.41 -11.94
N ALA A 64 -9.38 -28.73 -11.78
CA ALA A 64 -8.59 -29.41 -10.76
C ALA A 64 -7.07 -29.22 -10.97
N VAL A 65 -6.59 -29.30 -12.22
CA VAL A 65 -5.17 -29.08 -12.56
C VAL A 65 -4.76 -27.62 -12.32
N ILE A 66 -5.61 -26.65 -12.69
CA ILE A 66 -5.38 -25.22 -12.41
C ILE A 66 -5.31 -24.96 -10.90
N ASN A 67 -6.24 -25.53 -10.12
CA ASN A 67 -6.25 -25.36 -8.67
C ASN A 67 -4.98 -25.93 -8.02
N GLU A 68 -4.49 -27.08 -8.48
CA GLU A 68 -3.25 -27.67 -7.96
C GLU A 68 -2.01 -26.86 -8.37
N LEU A 69 -1.99 -26.26 -9.56
CA LEU A 69 -0.95 -25.30 -9.97
C LEU A 69 -0.89 -24.07 -9.05
N VAL A 70 -2.05 -23.46 -8.75
CA VAL A 70 -2.14 -22.30 -7.85
C VAL A 70 -1.70 -22.69 -6.43
N ARG A 71 -2.17 -23.84 -5.94
CA ARG A 71 -1.78 -24.36 -4.63
C ARG A 71 -0.28 -24.59 -4.52
N LEU A 72 0.34 -25.15 -5.57
CA LEU A 72 1.78 -25.39 -5.59
C LEU A 72 2.57 -24.08 -5.61
N TRP A 73 2.05 -23.04 -6.29
CA TRP A 73 2.63 -21.70 -6.30
C TRP A 73 2.62 -21.06 -4.91
N GLU A 74 1.50 -21.16 -4.18
CA GLU A 74 1.37 -20.67 -2.80
C GLU A 74 2.30 -21.43 -1.84
N VAL A 75 2.45 -22.75 -2.01
CA VAL A 75 3.38 -23.55 -1.20
C VAL A 75 4.82 -23.12 -1.44
N CYS A 76 5.21 -22.85 -2.68
CA CYS A 76 6.54 -22.32 -3.00
C CYS A 76 6.76 -20.96 -2.35
N GLU A 77 5.78 -20.06 -2.41
CA GLU A 77 5.84 -18.76 -1.73
C GLU A 77 6.06 -18.93 -0.22
N GLN A 78 5.30 -19.82 0.43
CA GLN A 78 5.43 -20.11 1.86
C GLN A 78 6.79 -20.74 2.22
N VAL A 79 7.34 -21.60 1.37
CA VAL A 79 8.67 -22.20 1.58
C VAL A 79 9.79 -21.16 1.42
N LEU A 80 9.66 -20.23 0.46
CA LEU A 80 10.58 -19.10 0.32
C LEU A 80 10.52 -18.17 1.52
N LEU A 81 9.30 -17.92 2.04
CA LEU A 81 9.09 -17.14 3.25
C LEU A 81 9.72 -17.80 4.48
N ARG A 82 9.69 -19.14 4.58
CA ARG A 82 10.25 -19.93 5.70
C ARG A 82 11.75 -20.21 5.61
N THR A 83 12.34 -20.13 4.41
CA THR A 83 13.79 -20.30 4.21
C THR A 83 14.60 -19.00 4.35
N HIS A 84 13.92 -17.91 4.73
CA HIS A 84 14.57 -16.75 5.35
C HIS A 84 15.11 -17.11 6.75
N PRO A 85 16.28 -16.58 7.16
CA PRO A 85 16.83 -16.86 8.49
C PRO A 85 15.83 -16.41 9.56
N VAL A 86 15.29 -17.39 10.29
CA VAL A 86 14.37 -17.22 11.40
C VAL A 86 15.11 -16.50 12.53
N MET A 87 14.71 -15.26 12.83
CA MET A 87 14.91 -14.71 14.17
C MET A 87 13.67 -14.99 15.00
N THR A 88 13.86 -15.85 15.99
CA THR A 88 12.93 -16.21 17.05
C THR A 88 12.55 -14.96 17.83
N LEU A 89 11.32 -14.48 17.63
CA LEU A 89 10.64 -13.58 18.58
C LEU A 89 10.39 -14.39 19.86
N THR A 90 11.21 -14.17 20.88
CA THR A 90 11.00 -14.82 22.18
C THR A 90 9.78 -14.23 22.86
N LYS A 91 8.73 -15.07 22.95
CA LYS A 91 7.49 -14.95 23.73
C LYS A 91 6.45 -13.95 23.23
N LEU A 92 5.85 -14.26 22.09
CA LEU A 92 4.40 -14.14 21.94
C LEU A 92 3.76 -15.42 22.54
N PRO A 93 2.70 -15.32 23.37
CA PRO A 93 2.03 -16.49 23.89
C PRO A 93 1.48 -17.36 22.74
N GLU A 94 1.58 -18.67 22.95
CA GLU A 94 1.41 -19.74 21.98
C GLU A 94 0.16 -19.57 21.10
N SER A 95 0.43 -19.58 19.79
CA SER A 95 -0.53 -19.78 18.72
C SER A 95 -1.35 -21.05 18.96
N ARG A 96 -2.62 -20.91 19.34
CA ARG A 96 -3.63 -21.95 19.14
C ARG A 96 -4.50 -21.54 17.96
N GLY A 97 -4.46 -22.35 16.91
CA GLY A 97 -5.43 -22.33 15.81
C GLY A 97 -5.29 -21.13 14.88
N TRP A 98 -4.51 -21.29 13.81
CA TRP A 98 -4.82 -20.58 12.57
C TRP A 98 -6.10 -21.23 12.03
N LEU A 99 -7.23 -20.81 12.58
CA LEU A 99 -8.55 -21.27 12.22
C LEU A 99 -9.27 -20.09 11.57
N SER A 100 -10.07 -20.40 10.56
CA SER A 100 -11.34 -19.72 10.35
C SER A 100 -11.86 -19.24 11.70
N LEU A 101 -12.11 -17.95 11.85
CA LEU A 101 -12.86 -17.49 13.00
C LEU A 101 -14.20 -18.21 12.94
N ASP A 102 -14.45 -19.18 13.84
CA ASP A 102 -15.74 -19.87 13.94
C ASP A 102 -16.87 -18.85 14.16
N PHE A 103 -16.53 -17.66 14.70
CA PHE A 103 -17.40 -16.52 14.90
C PHE A 103 -16.65 -15.21 14.66
N ALA A 104 -17.31 -14.23 14.02
CA ALA A 104 -16.79 -12.87 13.94
C ALA A 104 -16.58 -12.32 15.36
N PRO A 105 -15.42 -11.69 15.66
CA PRO A 105 -15.23 -11.04 16.96
C PRO A 105 -16.27 -9.93 17.15
N ASP A 106 -16.69 -9.72 18.39
CA ASP A 106 -17.70 -8.70 18.73
C ASP A 106 -17.24 -7.29 18.29
N GLU A 107 -15.92 -7.04 18.28
CA GLU A 107 -15.30 -5.76 17.94
C GLU A 107 -14.12 -5.96 16.96
N PRO A 108 -14.39 -6.14 15.65
CA PRO A 108 -13.36 -6.49 14.66
C PRO A 108 -12.33 -5.38 14.46
N LEU A 109 -12.73 -4.12 14.58
CA LEU A 109 -11.81 -2.99 14.46
C LEU A 109 -10.80 -2.94 15.61
N ILE A 110 -11.20 -3.34 16.82
CA ILE A 110 -10.29 -3.45 17.97
C ILE A 110 -9.30 -4.59 17.75
N ALA A 111 -9.79 -5.74 17.27
CA ALA A 111 -8.92 -6.88 16.94
C ALA A 111 -7.86 -6.50 15.90
N LEU A 112 -8.23 -5.66 14.91
CA LEU A 112 -7.29 -5.12 13.93
C LEU A 112 -6.27 -4.15 14.55
N LEU A 113 -6.73 -3.15 15.30
CA LEU A 113 -5.88 -2.09 15.88
C LEU A 113 -4.93 -2.58 16.97
N THR A 114 -5.23 -3.71 17.60
CA THR A 114 -4.37 -4.38 18.58
C THR A 114 -3.42 -5.38 17.94
N GLY A 115 -3.60 -5.69 16.66
CA GLY A 115 -2.90 -6.77 15.97
C GLY A 115 -3.32 -8.17 16.45
N ALA A 116 -4.45 -8.30 17.15
CA ALA A 116 -4.97 -9.58 17.64
C ALA A 116 -5.45 -10.50 16.50
N ALA A 117 -5.87 -9.93 15.38
CA ALA A 117 -6.18 -10.68 14.17
C ALA A 117 -5.77 -9.90 12.90
N PRO A 118 -5.34 -10.59 11.84
CA PRO A 118 -5.02 -9.93 10.57
C PRO A 118 -6.28 -9.45 9.86
N LEU A 119 -6.13 -8.42 9.01
CA LEU A 119 -7.22 -7.90 8.20
C LEU A 119 -7.96 -8.99 7.42
N THR A 120 -7.25 -9.91 6.79
CA THR A 120 -7.85 -10.94 5.91
C THR A 120 -8.87 -11.80 6.67
N ALA A 121 -8.64 -12.06 7.95
CA ALA A 121 -9.57 -12.80 8.79
C ALA A 121 -10.76 -11.94 9.25
N LEU A 122 -10.58 -10.63 9.34
CA LEU A 122 -11.57 -9.68 9.85
C LEU A 122 -12.40 -9.03 8.74
N LEU A 123 -11.99 -9.17 7.48
CA LEU A 123 -12.58 -8.46 6.35
C LEU A 123 -14.10 -8.66 6.28
N PRO A 124 -14.66 -9.89 6.33
CA PRO A 124 -16.10 -10.07 6.24
C PRO A 124 -16.87 -9.39 7.40
N ALA A 125 -16.30 -9.39 8.61
CA ALA A 125 -16.91 -8.76 9.78
C ALA A 125 -16.86 -7.22 9.69
N LEU A 126 -15.75 -6.67 9.20
CA LEU A 126 -15.57 -5.23 8.98
C LEU A 126 -16.49 -4.72 7.87
N GLU A 127 -16.62 -5.47 6.78
CA GLU A 127 -17.55 -5.18 5.68
C GLU A 127 -19.01 -5.19 6.16
N GLU A 128 -19.39 -6.21 6.94
CA GLU A 128 -20.73 -6.28 7.52
C GLU A 128 -21.00 -5.13 8.51
N GLN A 129 -19.98 -4.72 9.29
CA GLN A 129 -20.08 -3.55 10.16
C GLN A 129 -20.31 -2.26 9.36
N ILE A 130 -19.65 -2.09 8.21
CA ILE A 130 -19.91 -0.97 7.29
C ILE A 130 -21.34 -1.03 6.76
N ASN A 131 -21.79 -2.20 6.33
CA ASN A 131 -23.13 -2.38 5.75
C ASN A 131 -24.24 -2.12 6.77
N ARG A 132 -24.02 -2.47 8.04
CA ARG A 132 -24.99 -2.24 9.14
C ARG A 132 -25.03 -0.79 9.63
N TRP A 133 -23.98 -0.01 9.37
CA TRP A 133 -23.90 1.38 9.80
C TRP A 133 -25.08 2.20 9.25
N LYS A 134 -25.69 3.03 10.11
CA LYS A 134 -26.79 3.92 9.75
C LYS A 134 -26.48 5.37 10.07
N TRP A 135 -27.14 6.26 9.34
CA TRP A 135 -27.08 7.68 9.64
C TRP A 135 -27.59 7.99 11.06
N GLY A 136 -26.74 8.60 11.89
CA GLY A 136 -26.99 8.84 13.31
C GLY A 136 -26.07 8.01 14.24
N ASP A 137 -25.48 6.93 13.71
CA ASP A 137 -24.44 6.18 14.42
C ASP A 137 -23.12 6.96 14.44
N SER A 138 -22.19 6.54 15.30
CA SER A 138 -20.85 7.12 15.36
C SER A 138 -20.15 7.04 14.00
N LEU A 139 -19.55 8.15 13.56
CA LEU A 139 -18.72 8.18 12.35
C LEU A 139 -17.31 7.61 12.58
N THR A 140 -16.91 7.35 13.82
CA THR A 140 -15.55 6.92 14.15
C THR A 140 -15.17 5.61 13.44
N PRO A 141 -15.96 4.52 13.44
CA PRO A 141 -15.59 3.30 12.72
C PRO A 141 -15.41 3.54 11.22
N MET A 142 -16.30 4.32 10.61
CA MET A 142 -16.21 4.70 9.20
C MET A 142 -14.93 5.50 8.91
N ARG A 143 -14.55 6.42 9.80
CA ARG A 143 -13.28 7.20 9.70
C ARG A 143 -12.04 6.32 9.71
N LEU A 144 -12.03 5.34 10.61
CA LEU A 144 -10.91 4.44 10.77
C LEU A 144 -10.82 3.48 9.57
N MET A 145 -11.95 3.01 9.04
CA MET A 145 -12.03 2.18 7.83
C MET A 145 -11.69 2.94 6.54
N LEU A 146 -11.94 4.25 6.47
CA LEU A 146 -11.46 5.10 5.36
C LEU A 146 -9.93 5.26 5.34
N GLY A 147 -9.25 5.00 6.47
CA GLY A 147 -7.79 4.93 6.52
C GLY A 147 -7.22 3.65 5.91
N HIS A 148 -8.07 2.71 5.53
CA HIS A 148 -7.70 1.36 5.11
C HIS A 148 -7.91 1.17 3.61
N SER A 149 -6.84 0.84 2.87
CA SER A 149 -6.89 0.71 1.39
C SER A 149 -8.01 -0.19 0.84
N VAL A 150 -8.20 -1.38 1.44
CA VAL A 150 -9.24 -2.35 1.03
C VAL A 150 -10.66 -1.86 1.36
N LEU A 151 -10.90 -1.36 2.58
CA LEU A 151 -12.24 -0.98 3.05
C LEU A 151 -12.68 0.42 2.60
N THR A 152 -11.77 1.24 2.07
CA THR A 152 -12.04 2.64 1.67
C THR A 152 -13.22 2.73 0.71
N GLN A 153 -13.28 1.85 -0.30
CA GLN A 153 -14.34 1.89 -1.32
C GLN A 153 -15.71 1.57 -0.73
N GLN A 154 -15.82 0.53 0.09
CA GLN A 154 -17.09 0.14 0.69
C GLN A 154 -17.57 1.16 1.72
N ALA A 155 -16.66 1.68 2.56
CA ALA A 155 -16.98 2.77 3.48
C ALA A 155 -17.45 4.02 2.72
N GLY A 156 -16.79 4.37 1.62
CA GLY A 156 -17.18 5.46 0.73
C GLY A 156 -18.55 5.25 0.08
N ALA A 157 -18.81 4.04 -0.45
CA ALA A 157 -20.09 3.69 -1.06
C ALA A 157 -21.25 3.78 -0.05
N ARG A 158 -21.04 3.28 1.18
CA ARG A 158 -22.02 3.39 2.25
C ARG A 158 -22.33 4.83 2.63
N LEU A 159 -21.30 5.67 2.74
CA LEU A 159 -21.48 7.11 3.02
C LEU A 159 -22.26 7.82 1.88
N ARG A 160 -22.07 7.37 0.63
CA ARG A 160 -22.76 7.91 -0.56
C ARG A 160 -24.27 7.73 -0.49
N GLU A 161 -24.76 6.62 0.06
CA GLU A 161 -26.21 6.34 0.17
C GLU A 161 -26.96 7.45 0.92
N HIS A 162 -26.26 8.29 1.70
CA HIS A 162 -26.82 9.39 2.48
C HIS A 162 -26.67 10.78 1.83
N GLY A 163 -26.24 10.86 0.57
CA GLY A 163 -26.41 12.04 -0.30
C GLY A 163 -25.78 13.35 0.21
N THR A 164 -26.58 14.40 0.40
CA THR A 164 -26.11 15.75 0.78
C THR A 164 -25.58 15.84 2.21
N GLN A 165 -25.98 14.92 3.08
CA GLN A 165 -25.49 14.85 4.46
C GLN A 165 -24.01 14.40 4.51
N PHE A 166 -23.57 13.62 3.53
CA PHE A 166 -22.16 13.22 3.36
C PHE A 166 -21.22 14.42 3.17
N LEU A 167 -21.64 15.48 2.46
CA LEU A 167 -20.82 16.69 2.28
C LEU A 167 -20.54 17.44 3.60
N GLN A 168 -21.47 17.41 4.55
CA GLN A 168 -21.24 17.97 5.89
C GLN A 168 -20.33 17.06 6.72
N SER A 169 -20.53 15.74 6.65
CA SER A 169 -19.63 14.77 7.28
C SER A 169 -18.22 14.86 6.72
N LEU A 170 -18.04 15.07 5.41
CA LEU A 170 -16.74 15.28 4.78
C LEU A 170 -15.94 16.42 5.41
N ARG A 171 -16.61 17.49 5.86
CA ARG A 171 -15.96 18.60 6.60
C ARG A 171 -15.43 18.14 7.95
N LEU A 172 -16.21 17.34 8.68
CA LEU A 172 -15.80 16.76 9.97
C LEU A 172 -14.68 15.72 9.78
N LEU A 173 -14.82 14.85 8.78
CA LEU A 173 -13.84 13.83 8.38
C LEU A 173 -12.51 14.46 7.97
N ALA A 174 -12.49 15.61 7.27
CA ALA A 174 -11.26 16.27 6.85
C ALA A 174 -10.51 17.01 7.98
N SER A 175 -11.21 17.37 9.07
CA SER A 175 -10.66 18.24 10.12
C SER A 175 -9.72 17.54 11.13
N ASN A 176 -9.80 16.21 11.25
CA ASN A 176 -9.13 15.43 12.31
C ASN A 176 -8.50 14.12 11.79
N THR A 177 -8.03 14.10 10.55
CA THR A 177 -7.52 12.87 9.91
C THR A 177 -6.04 12.96 9.53
N THR A 178 -5.42 11.80 9.37
CA THR A 178 -4.04 11.65 8.89
C THR A 178 -3.93 12.04 7.41
N PRO A 179 -2.73 12.36 6.89
CA PRO A 179 -2.55 12.70 5.48
C PRO A 179 -3.14 11.66 4.50
N LEU A 180 -2.94 10.35 4.75
CA LEU A 180 -3.52 9.28 3.93
C LEU A 180 -5.05 9.30 3.95
N GLN A 181 -5.67 9.39 5.13
CA GLN A 181 -7.12 9.48 5.26
C GLN A 181 -7.69 10.69 4.50
N ARG A 182 -7.00 11.84 4.56
CA ARG A 182 -7.40 13.04 3.78
C ARG A 182 -7.30 12.81 2.27
N ILE A 183 -6.24 12.15 1.80
CA ILE A 183 -6.08 11.78 0.39
C ILE A 183 -7.21 10.85 -0.04
N ARG A 184 -7.48 9.78 0.71
CA ARG A 184 -8.55 8.81 0.42
C ARG A 184 -9.93 9.44 0.42
N LEU A 185 -10.19 10.29 1.40
CA LEU A 185 -11.44 11.04 1.48
C LEU A 185 -11.64 11.92 0.25
N ALA A 186 -10.57 12.53 -0.23
CA ALA A 186 -10.61 13.41 -1.39
C ALA A 186 -10.72 12.65 -2.72
N GLU A 187 -10.05 11.50 -2.85
CA GLU A 187 -10.27 10.56 -3.97
C GLU A 187 -11.75 10.17 -4.03
N LEU A 188 -12.34 9.74 -2.91
CA LEU A 188 -13.76 9.42 -2.82
C LEU A 188 -14.67 10.60 -3.18
N VAL A 189 -14.37 11.81 -2.71
CA VAL A 189 -15.12 13.02 -3.10
C VAL A 189 -15.11 13.23 -4.60
N MET A 190 -13.94 13.08 -5.22
CA MET A 190 -13.77 13.27 -6.65
C MET A 190 -14.45 12.17 -7.48
N ASP A 191 -14.54 10.95 -6.95
CA ASP A 191 -15.19 9.81 -7.61
C ASP A 191 -16.73 9.84 -7.49
N LEU A 192 -17.25 10.43 -6.42
CA LEU A 192 -18.66 10.32 -6.06
C LEU A 192 -19.51 11.51 -6.50
N TYR A 193 -18.90 12.66 -6.81
CA TYR A 193 -19.61 13.91 -7.10
C TYR A 193 -19.29 14.46 -8.49
N GLU A 194 -20.29 15.07 -9.14
CA GLU A 194 -20.11 15.71 -10.44
C GLU A 194 -19.26 17.00 -10.33
N GLU A 195 -18.67 17.44 -11.44
CA GLU A 195 -17.76 18.59 -11.50
C GLU A 195 -18.34 19.86 -10.82
N GLY A 196 -19.65 20.10 -10.99
CA GLY A 196 -20.35 21.24 -10.37
C GLY A 196 -20.42 21.17 -8.83
N GLN A 197 -20.49 19.96 -8.26
CA GLN A 197 -20.51 19.73 -6.82
C GLN A 197 -19.10 19.74 -6.24
N ILE A 198 -18.09 19.26 -6.97
CA ILE A 198 -16.68 19.34 -6.58
C ILE A 198 -16.23 20.80 -6.43
N ARG A 199 -16.72 21.73 -7.26
CA ARG A 199 -16.44 23.18 -7.10
C ARG A 199 -16.88 23.73 -5.75
N THR A 200 -17.99 23.26 -5.18
CA THR A 200 -18.44 23.66 -3.84
C THR A 200 -17.51 23.17 -2.73
N LEU A 201 -16.66 22.19 -3.04
CA LEU A 201 -15.69 21.60 -2.13
C LEU A 201 -14.29 22.20 -2.26
N GLN A 202 -14.06 23.13 -3.19
CA GLN A 202 -12.77 23.79 -3.38
C GLN A 202 -12.12 24.34 -2.09
N PRO A 203 -12.85 25.00 -1.16
CA PRO A 203 -12.26 25.49 0.09
C PRO A 203 -11.66 24.38 0.97
N TYR A 204 -12.14 23.14 0.81
CA TYR A 204 -11.66 21.96 1.53
C TYR A 204 -10.50 21.30 0.80
N LEU A 205 -10.57 21.25 -0.53
CA LEU A 205 -9.48 20.76 -1.37
C LEU A 205 -8.19 21.60 -1.18
N LYS A 206 -8.30 22.89 -0.80
CA LYS A 206 -7.18 23.79 -0.41
C LYS A 206 -6.32 23.24 0.73
N ARG A 207 -6.85 22.36 1.57
CA ARG A 207 -6.20 21.87 2.80
C ARG A 207 -5.69 20.44 2.68
N LEU A 208 -5.85 19.84 1.51
CA LEU A 208 -5.39 18.47 1.27
C LEU A 208 -3.89 18.46 1.04
N PRO A 209 -3.18 17.41 1.50
CA PRO A 209 -1.77 17.26 1.20
C PRO A 209 -1.58 17.14 -0.32
N GLU A 210 -0.60 17.86 -0.86
CA GLU A 210 -0.23 17.68 -2.27
C GLU A 210 0.35 16.29 -2.45
N SER A 211 -0.41 15.41 -3.11
CA SER A 211 0.01 14.05 -3.44
C SER A 211 -0.23 13.77 -4.91
N MET A 212 0.65 12.96 -5.50
CA MET A 212 0.55 12.54 -6.89
C MET A 212 -0.82 11.90 -7.20
N PRO A 213 -1.38 10.97 -6.38
CA PRO A 213 -2.68 10.37 -6.67
C PRO A 213 -3.80 11.41 -6.79
N LEU A 214 -3.82 12.39 -5.88
CA LEU A 214 -4.82 13.45 -5.84
C LEU A 214 -4.69 14.38 -7.05
N ARG A 215 -3.47 14.81 -7.37
CA ARG A 215 -3.19 15.72 -8.50
C ARG A 215 -3.55 15.09 -9.84
N ARG A 216 -3.14 13.83 -10.05
CA ARG A 216 -3.50 13.03 -11.23
C ARG A 216 -5.02 12.87 -11.36
N ARG A 217 -5.71 12.57 -10.26
CA ARG A 217 -7.17 12.41 -10.28
C ARG A 217 -7.88 13.72 -10.64
N ALA A 218 -7.46 14.83 -10.05
CA ALA A 218 -8.02 16.14 -10.35
C ALA A 218 -7.79 16.55 -11.81
N MET A 219 -6.59 16.28 -12.35
CA MET A 219 -6.27 16.51 -13.77
C MET A 219 -7.19 15.70 -14.70
N GLN A 220 -7.39 14.41 -14.44
CA GLN A 220 -8.30 13.56 -15.22
C GLN A 220 -9.74 14.10 -15.24
N LEU A 221 -10.18 14.73 -14.15
CA LEU A 221 -11.53 15.28 -14.02
C LEU A 221 -11.63 16.75 -14.44
N GLY A 222 -10.54 17.38 -14.89
CA GLY A 222 -10.53 18.81 -15.23
C GLY A 222 -10.74 19.75 -14.02
N VAL A 223 -10.54 19.25 -12.80
CA VAL A 223 -10.76 20.01 -11.56
C VAL A 223 -9.49 20.76 -11.17
N ALA A 224 -9.59 22.09 -11.10
CA ALA A 224 -8.50 22.90 -10.57
C ALA A 224 -8.37 22.71 -9.05
N LEU A 225 -7.32 22.00 -8.63
CA LEU A 225 -6.88 21.99 -7.23
C LEU A 225 -6.17 23.31 -6.90
N PRO A 226 -6.41 23.89 -5.72
CA PRO A 226 -5.74 25.12 -5.28
C PRO A 226 -4.22 24.96 -5.15
N ASP A 227 -3.53 26.10 -5.11
CA ASP A 227 -2.06 26.29 -5.17
C ASP A 227 -1.41 26.21 -6.56
N SER A 228 -2.21 25.98 -7.61
CA SER A 228 -1.80 26.22 -9.01
C SER A 228 -1.74 27.71 -9.40
N ARG A 229 -2.15 28.63 -8.51
CA ARG A 229 -2.22 30.08 -8.77
C ARG A 229 -1.15 30.96 -8.09
N GLU A 230 -0.31 30.41 -7.21
CA GLU A 230 0.82 31.16 -6.63
C GLU A 230 2.17 30.89 -7.32
N ARG A 231 2.26 29.93 -8.25
CA ARG A 231 3.41 29.77 -9.14
C ARG A 231 3.10 30.38 -10.50
N ALA A 232 3.42 31.66 -10.59
CA ALA A 232 3.23 32.46 -11.79
C ALA A 232 4.13 31.95 -12.94
N HIS A 233 3.49 31.41 -13.99
CA HIS A 233 3.84 31.62 -15.41
C HIS A 233 4.88 30.77 -16.16
N GLU A 234 5.49 29.73 -15.60
CA GLU A 234 6.38 28.85 -16.39
C GLU A 234 5.91 27.39 -16.30
N THR A 235 5.40 26.85 -17.41
CA THR A 235 5.15 25.41 -17.51
C THR A 235 6.50 24.69 -17.58
N LEU A 236 6.56 23.41 -17.21
CA LEU A 236 7.82 22.66 -17.32
C LEU A 236 8.35 22.64 -18.77
N GLU A 237 7.46 22.56 -19.75
CA GLU A 237 7.83 22.54 -21.17
C GLU A 237 8.40 23.88 -21.65
N ASP A 238 7.91 24.99 -21.10
CA ASP A 238 8.41 26.34 -21.39
C ASP A 238 9.62 26.73 -20.53
N SER A 239 10.13 25.82 -19.69
CA SER A 239 11.14 26.14 -18.70
C SER A 239 12.51 26.41 -19.32
N GLU A 240 13.09 27.59 -19.07
CA GLU A 240 14.48 27.88 -19.45
C GLU A 240 15.47 26.86 -18.86
N LEU A 241 15.20 26.38 -17.65
CA LEU A 241 15.99 25.33 -17.00
C LEU A 241 15.91 24.02 -17.79
N LEU A 242 14.72 23.59 -18.21
CA LEU A 242 14.55 22.37 -18.99
C LEU A 242 15.31 22.46 -20.31
N HIS A 243 15.13 23.57 -21.04
CA HIS A 243 15.82 23.78 -22.31
C HIS A 243 17.35 23.81 -22.15
N ALA A 244 17.85 24.49 -21.12
CA ALA A 244 19.28 24.50 -20.82
C ALA A 244 19.80 23.08 -20.55
N LEU A 245 19.10 22.29 -19.74
CA LEU A 245 19.48 20.91 -19.40
C LEU A 245 19.41 19.97 -20.60
N GLN A 246 18.42 20.12 -21.49
CA GLN A 246 18.32 19.33 -22.72
C GLN A 246 19.49 19.62 -23.67
N ASN A 247 19.93 20.88 -23.75
CA ASN A 247 21.03 21.29 -24.62
C ASN A 247 22.42 20.93 -24.05
N SER A 248 22.62 21.08 -22.74
CA SER A 248 23.92 20.78 -22.09
C SER A 248 24.06 19.34 -21.59
N GLY A 249 22.98 18.57 -21.63
CA GLY A 249 22.85 17.27 -20.97
C GLY A 249 22.45 17.40 -19.49
N LEU A 250 21.70 16.41 -19.00
CA LEU A 250 21.27 16.37 -17.61
C LEU A 250 22.44 16.01 -16.69
N THR A 251 22.64 16.78 -15.63
CA THR A 251 23.59 16.46 -14.55
C THR A 251 22.82 16.11 -13.27
N ARG A 252 23.46 15.50 -12.27
CA ARG A 252 22.82 15.25 -10.96
C ARG A 252 22.35 16.52 -10.25
N GLN A 253 23.13 17.59 -10.37
CA GLN A 253 22.75 18.90 -9.82
C GLN A 253 21.55 19.46 -10.60
N GLY A 254 21.59 19.37 -11.93
CA GLY A 254 20.47 19.74 -12.79
C GLY A 254 19.19 18.96 -12.47
N PHE A 255 19.29 17.65 -12.27
CA PHE A 255 18.17 16.80 -11.86
C PHE A 255 17.59 17.22 -10.51
N SER A 256 18.46 17.48 -9.52
CA SER A 256 18.01 17.92 -8.19
C SER A 256 17.29 19.26 -8.26
N GLU A 257 17.78 20.19 -9.08
CA GLU A 257 17.17 21.49 -9.30
C GLU A 257 15.84 21.39 -10.07
N LEU A 258 15.78 20.52 -11.09
CA LEU A 258 14.56 20.21 -11.84
C LEU A 258 13.46 19.68 -10.92
N MET A 259 13.75 18.66 -10.10
CA MET A 259 12.77 18.13 -9.15
C MET A 259 12.36 19.18 -8.11
N ARG A 260 13.30 20.00 -7.62
CA ARG A 260 12.99 21.04 -6.63
C ARG A 260 12.04 22.11 -7.18
N ARG A 261 12.21 22.54 -8.43
CA ARG A 261 11.38 23.59 -9.05
C ARG A 261 10.09 23.05 -9.65
N HIS A 262 10.16 21.87 -10.27
CA HIS A 262 9.13 21.36 -11.17
C HIS A 262 8.54 20.00 -10.79
N ALA A 263 8.76 19.49 -9.57
CA ALA A 263 8.18 18.22 -9.14
C ALA A 263 6.66 18.15 -9.36
N HIS A 264 5.95 19.24 -9.14
CA HIS A 264 4.49 19.31 -9.33
C HIS A 264 4.11 19.13 -10.80
N GLU A 265 4.79 19.82 -11.69
CA GLU A 265 4.55 19.76 -13.13
C GLU A 265 4.89 18.37 -13.66
N VAL A 266 5.99 17.76 -13.16
CA VAL A 266 6.35 16.38 -13.45
C VAL A 266 5.26 15.39 -13.03
N MET A 267 4.62 15.58 -11.87
CA MET A 267 3.47 14.73 -11.44
C MET A 267 2.29 14.76 -12.41
N CYS A 268 2.13 15.86 -13.12
CA CYS A 268 0.98 16.13 -13.99
C CYS A 268 1.29 15.90 -15.47
N LEU A 269 2.49 15.44 -15.82
CA LEU A 269 2.80 15.10 -17.20
C LEU A 269 1.90 13.95 -17.70
N PRO A 270 1.53 13.95 -18.99
CA PRO A 270 0.98 12.78 -19.66
C PRO A 270 1.96 11.60 -19.59
N ASP A 271 1.44 10.37 -19.56
CA ASP A 271 2.26 9.16 -19.44
C ASP A 271 3.18 8.96 -20.67
N ASP A 272 2.76 9.45 -21.83
CA ASP A 272 3.48 9.48 -23.10
C ASP A 272 4.34 10.74 -23.32
N SER A 273 4.49 11.59 -22.30
CA SER A 273 5.26 12.83 -22.41
C SER A 273 6.71 12.58 -22.90
N PRO A 274 7.17 13.30 -23.95
CA PRO A 274 8.54 13.19 -24.42
C PRO A 274 9.54 13.73 -23.39
N VAL A 275 9.15 14.75 -22.61
CA VAL A 275 9.96 15.30 -21.51
C VAL A 275 10.20 14.26 -20.43
N LEU A 276 9.15 13.52 -20.05
CA LEU A 276 9.25 12.44 -19.08
C LEU A 276 10.14 11.30 -19.60
N THR A 277 9.98 10.93 -20.87
CA THR A 277 10.78 9.88 -21.51
C THR A 277 12.25 10.26 -21.53
N TRP A 278 12.58 11.47 -22.00
CA TRP A 278 13.93 12.02 -21.95
C TRP A 278 14.50 12.04 -20.53
N LEU A 279 13.70 12.46 -19.53
CA LEU A 279 14.13 12.52 -18.14
C LEU A 279 14.53 11.13 -17.64
N LEU A 280 13.65 10.12 -17.80
CA LEU A 280 13.88 8.76 -17.33
C LEU A 280 15.09 8.11 -18.03
N GLU A 281 15.25 8.29 -19.34
CA GLU A 281 16.42 7.82 -20.10
C GLU A 281 17.70 8.51 -19.62
N SER A 282 17.64 9.83 -19.37
CA SER A 282 18.78 10.59 -18.87
C SER A 282 19.24 10.14 -17.48
N LEU A 283 18.34 9.61 -16.64
CA LEU A 283 18.70 9.05 -15.34
C LEU A 283 19.53 7.77 -15.48
N GLU A 284 19.37 7.00 -16.56
CA GLU A 284 20.19 5.82 -16.81
C GLU A 284 21.65 6.19 -17.06
N ALA A 285 21.89 7.26 -17.83
CA ALA A 285 23.22 7.79 -18.09
C ALA A 285 23.89 8.39 -16.84
N LEU A 286 23.10 8.83 -15.85
CA LEU A 286 23.59 9.42 -14.61
C LEU A 286 23.86 8.40 -13.49
N ALA A 287 23.34 7.19 -13.64
CA ALA A 287 23.44 6.15 -12.64
C ALA A 287 24.86 5.57 -12.57
N ARG A 288 25.39 5.44 -11.35
CA ARG A 288 26.70 4.80 -11.09
C ARG A 288 26.58 3.33 -10.73
N SER A 289 25.35 2.86 -10.46
CA SER A 289 25.01 1.49 -10.14
C SER A 289 23.51 1.27 -10.28
N VAL A 290 23.06 0.02 -10.26
CA VAL A 290 21.63 -0.32 -10.28
C VAL A 290 20.88 0.29 -9.09
N ARG A 291 21.44 0.22 -7.89
CA ARG A 291 20.85 0.83 -6.69
C ARG A 291 20.70 2.34 -6.83
N ASP A 292 21.76 2.99 -7.30
CA ASP A 292 21.79 4.43 -7.50
C ASP A 292 20.81 4.90 -8.59
N ARG A 293 20.63 4.11 -9.65
CA ARG A 293 19.56 4.32 -10.64
C ARG A 293 18.18 4.33 -9.97
N LEU A 294 17.89 3.35 -9.13
CA LEU A 294 16.60 3.25 -8.44
C LEU A 294 16.37 4.43 -7.48
N GLU A 295 17.42 4.90 -6.80
CA GLU A 295 17.31 6.09 -5.94
C GLU A 295 17.09 7.39 -6.74
N LEU A 296 17.60 7.49 -7.97
CA LEU A 296 17.30 8.59 -8.89
C LEU A 296 15.86 8.52 -9.41
N VAL A 297 15.43 7.35 -9.91
CA VAL A 297 14.05 7.12 -10.38
C VAL A 297 13.04 7.36 -9.28
N ALA A 298 13.34 6.95 -8.05
CA ALA A 298 12.50 7.19 -6.87
C ALA A 298 12.15 8.67 -6.67
N ARG A 299 13.03 9.59 -7.02
CA ARG A 299 12.79 11.02 -6.85
C ARG A 299 11.90 11.63 -7.92
N VAL A 300 11.59 10.89 -8.99
CA VAL A 300 10.67 11.32 -10.04
C VAL A 300 9.24 11.07 -9.57
N PRO A 301 8.44 12.11 -9.30
CA PRO A 301 7.12 11.92 -8.73
C PRO A 301 6.08 11.63 -9.82
N HIS A 302 6.20 10.50 -10.52
CA HIS A 302 5.33 10.16 -11.65
C HIS A 302 4.94 8.67 -11.67
N PRO A 303 3.71 8.28 -12.10
CA PRO A 303 3.28 6.88 -12.16
C PRO A 303 4.23 5.94 -12.91
N ARG A 304 4.81 6.36 -14.04
CA ARG A 304 5.83 5.56 -14.76
C ARG A 304 7.07 5.27 -13.92
N ALA A 305 7.51 6.21 -13.08
CA ALA A 305 8.60 5.96 -12.16
C ALA A 305 8.18 4.96 -11.06
N THR A 306 6.95 5.05 -10.56
CA THR A 306 6.37 4.05 -9.66
C THR A 306 6.40 2.66 -10.27
N GLU A 307 5.92 2.51 -11.50
CA GLU A 307 5.91 1.24 -12.24
C GLU A 307 7.33 0.67 -12.42
N MET A 308 8.28 1.49 -12.85
CA MET A 308 9.69 1.07 -13.00
C MET A 308 10.30 0.57 -11.69
N LEU A 309 9.96 1.20 -10.56
CA LEU A 309 10.43 0.78 -9.24
C LEU A 309 9.79 -0.54 -8.80
N LEU A 310 8.48 -0.68 -8.96
CA LEU A 310 7.74 -1.87 -8.57
C LEU A 310 8.11 -3.09 -9.41
N ASN A 311 8.40 -2.90 -10.69
CA ASN A 311 8.86 -3.96 -11.59
C ASN A 311 10.35 -4.29 -11.44
N SER A 312 11.09 -3.56 -10.58
CA SER A 312 12.52 -3.80 -10.39
C SER A 312 12.77 -4.94 -9.39
N PRO A 313 13.50 -6.01 -9.77
CA PRO A 313 13.91 -7.05 -8.82
C PRO A 313 14.94 -6.53 -7.79
N HIS A 314 15.47 -5.33 -7.99
CA HIS A 314 16.46 -4.70 -7.12
C HIS A 314 15.88 -3.57 -6.26
N LEU A 315 14.54 -3.45 -6.19
CA LEU A 315 13.87 -2.45 -5.36
C LEU A 315 14.41 -2.50 -3.92
N THR A 316 14.77 -1.33 -3.41
CA THR A 316 15.30 -1.20 -2.04
C THR A 316 14.31 -0.41 -1.17
N PRO A 317 14.27 -0.66 0.15
CA PRO A 317 13.48 0.16 1.07
C PRO A 317 13.81 1.65 0.96
N ARG A 318 15.07 2.01 0.72
CA ARG A 318 15.49 3.41 0.56
C ARG A 318 14.90 4.05 -0.71
N ALA A 319 14.91 3.35 -1.84
CA ALA A 319 14.30 3.85 -3.06
C ALA A 319 12.78 4.02 -2.87
N LEU A 320 12.13 3.08 -2.20
CA LEU A 320 10.70 3.17 -1.92
C LEU A 320 10.36 4.32 -0.97
N GLU A 321 11.16 4.54 0.07
CA GLU A 321 11.06 5.70 0.96
C GLU A 321 11.16 7.02 0.18
N LEU A 322 12.24 7.20 -0.58
CA LEU A 322 12.45 8.41 -1.39
C LEU A 322 11.27 8.66 -2.32
N HIS A 323 10.68 7.58 -2.86
CA HIS A 323 9.54 7.68 -3.75
C HIS A 323 8.24 8.04 -3.02
N ILE A 324 7.98 7.48 -1.84
CA ILE A 324 6.85 7.87 -1.00
C ILE A 324 6.98 9.35 -0.59
N GLU A 325 8.19 9.82 -0.27
CA GLU A 325 8.42 11.24 0.05
C GLU A 325 8.17 12.15 -1.17
N ALA A 326 8.67 11.77 -2.35
CA ALA A 326 8.53 12.56 -3.57
C ALA A 326 7.08 12.62 -4.07
N THR A 327 6.34 11.51 -3.99
CA THR A 327 4.96 11.40 -4.50
C THR A 327 3.89 11.71 -3.46
N ARG A 328 4.24 11.60 -2.17
CA ARG A 328 3.29 11.47 -1.06
C ARG A 328 2.24 10.38 -1.29
N ASP A 329 2.60 9.33 -2.03
CA ASP A 329 1.75 8.16 -2.25
C ASP A 329 1.96 7.14 -1.13
N TYR A 330 1.25 7.35 -0.03
CA TYR A 330 1.30 6.47 1.14
C TYR A 330 0.70 5.07 0.88
N ARG A 331 0.09 4.83 -0.29
CA ARG A 331 -0.42 3.50 -0.68
C ARG A 331 0.72 2.51 -0.93
N LEU A 332 1.94 3.01 -1.11
CA LEU A 332 3.17 2.21 -1.24
C LEU A 332 3.76 1.81 0.13
N ALA A 333 3.26 2.37 1.23
CA ALA A 333 3.73 2.06 2.57
C ALA A 333 3.68 0.58 2.98
N PRO A 334 2.66 -0.23 2.60
CA PRO A 334 2.68 -1.67 2.88
C PRO A 334 3.94 -2.35 2.37
N LEU A 335 4.42 -1.95 1.18
CA LEU A 335 5.67 -2.47 0.62
C LEU A 335 6.88 -2.02 1.45
N LEU A 336 6.89 -0.78 1.95
CA LEU A 336 7.96 -0.28 2.83
C LEU A 336 8.00 -1.04 4.14
N PHE A 337 6.85 -1.36 4.75
CA PHE A 337 6.76 -2.19 5.94
C PHE A 337 7.16 -3.66 5.69
N HIS A 338 6.82 -4.20 4.52
CA HIS A 338 7.29 -5.51 4.09
C HIS A 338 8.83 -5.57 4.07
N PHE A 339 9.50 -4.50 3.60
CA PHE A 339 10.95 -4.36 3.72
C PHE A 339 11.43 -4.04 5.16
N GLY A 340 10.65 -3.26 5.90
CA GLY A 340 10.94 -2.72 7.24
C GLY A 340 10.96 -3.75 8.37
N ASN A 341 10.29 -4.89 8.22
CA ASN A 341 10.47 -6.04 9.12
C ASN A 341 11.92 -6.61 9.10
N ARG A 342 12.78 -6.13 8.20
CA ARG A 342 14.21 -6.46 8.11
C ARG A 342 15.15 -5.28 8.39
N SER A 343 14.63 -4.08 8.71
CA SER A 343 15.45 -2.90 8.98
C SER A 343 14.89 -2.10 10.16
N PRO A 344 15.65 -1.91 11.26
CA PRO A 344 15.20 -1.17 12.45
C PRO A 344 15.04 0.34 12.22
N LEU A 345 15.13 0.80 10.98
CA LEU A 345 15.12 2.21 10.59
C LEU A 345 14.02 2.45 9.57
N LEU A 346 12.77 2.16 9.94
CA LEU A 346 11.67 2.78 9.24
C LEU A 346 11.83 4.31 9.39
N PRO A 347 11.92 5.04 8.28
CA PRO A 347 12.15 6.48 8.35
C PRO A 347 10.97 7.12 9.05
N TRP A 348 11.26 7.76 10.19
CA TRP A 348 10.27 8.43 11.02
C TRP A 348 9.36 9.37 10.23
N GLY A 349 9.89 10.05 9.21
CA GLY A 349 9.12 10.95 8.34
C GLY A 349 7.99 10.26 7.57
N VAL A 350 8.26 9.05 7.06
CA VAL A 350 7.23 8.24 6.38
C VAL A 350 6.24 7.72 7.42
N VAL A 351 6.70 7.06 8.49
CA VAL A 351 5.84 6.51 9.57
C VAL A 351 4.88 7.55 10.17
N ASN A 352 5.34 8.78 10.36
CA ASN A 352 4.55 9.90 10.87
C ASN A 352 3.40 10.33 9.93
N SER A 353 3.46 9.96 8.65
CA SER A 353 2.49 10.37 7.64
C SER A 353 1.57 9.26 7.12
N LEU A 354 1.81 7.99 7.50
CA LEU A 354 1.08 6.82 6.99
C LEU A 354 -0.36 6.76 7.46
N GLY A 355 -0.60 6.85 8.77
CA GLY A 355 -1.95 7.01 9.28
C GLY A 355 -2.97 5.92 8.90
N ASP A 356 -2.51 4.77 8.42
CA ASP A 356 -3.30 3.58 8.11
C ASP A 356 -3.47 2.72 9.38
N ALA A 357 -4.70 2.31 9.64
CA ALA A 357 -5.04 1.45 10.78
C ALA A 357 -4.27 0.12 10.76
N LEU A 358 -3.97 -0.42 9.57
CA LEU A 358 -3.21 -1.67 9.42
C LEU A 358 -1.83 -1.60 10.05
N PHE A 359 -1.21 -0.42 9.97
CA PHE A 359 0.15 -0.22 10.47
C PHE A 359 0.16 0.29 11.89
N PHE A 360 -0.97 0.68 12.46
CA PHE A 360 -1.03 1.21 13.82
C PHE A 360 -0.39 0.28 14.87
N PRO A 361 -0.64 -1.04 14.90
CA PRO A 361 0.07 -1.94 15.82
C PRO A 361 1.59 -1.92 15.63
N ILE A 362 2.04 -1.95 14.37
CA ILE A 362 3.46 -1.97 14.00
C ILE A 362 4.13 -0.65 14.40
N VAL A 363 3.48 0.47 14.11
CA VAL A 363 3.96 1.81 14.43
C VAL A 363 4.01 2.02 15.94
N LEU A 364 2.99 1.62 16.70
CA LEU A 364 3.05 1.72 18.16
C LEU A 364 4.20 0.90 18.76
N ASN A 365 4.49 -0.27 18.20
CA ASN A 365 5.55 -1.14 18.70
C ASN A 365 6.96 -0.59 18.40
N LEU A 366 7.17 -0.08 17.18
CA LEU A 366 8.48 0.41 16.73
C LEU A 366 8.76 1.85 17.16
N HIS A 367 7.69 2.62 17.36
CA HIS A 367 7.67 4.08 17.39
C HIS A 367 6.60 4.60 18.37
N PRO A 368 6.67 4.26 19.67
CA PRO A 368 5.66 4.62 20.66
C PRO A 368 5.45 6.13 20.81
N GLU A 369 6.46 6.95 20.49
CA GLU A 369 6.40 8.40 20.42
C GLU A 369 5.47 8.93 19.31
N ALA A 370 5.05 8.08 18.36
CA ALA A 370 4.10 8.43 17.29
C ALA A 370 2.65 8.46 17.77
N LEU A 371 2.39 7.95 18.96
CA LEU A 371 1.04 7.78 19.52
C LEU A 371 0.13 9.03 19.37
N PRO A 372 0.59 10.28 19.59
CA PRO A 372 -0.25 11.48 19.41
C PRO A 372 -0.73 11.69 17.97
N ARG A 373 0.02 11.22 16.98
CA ARG A 373 -0.33 11.33 15.54
C ARG A 373 -1.41 10.33 15.14
N TYR A 374 -1.53 9.24 15.89
CA TYR A 374 -2.55 8.21 15.77
C TYR A 374 -3.60 8.34 16.89
N ALA A 375 -3.77 9.55 17.45
CA ALA A 375 -4.65 9.80 18.58
C ALA A 375 -6.09 9.31 18.35
N GLU A 376 -6.61 9.35 17.11
CA GLU A 376 -7.95 8.84 16.83
C GLU A 376 -8.06 7.32 17.06
N TYR A 377 -7.10 6.54 16.54
CA TYR A 377 -7.01 5.09 16.78
C TYR A 377 -6.78 4.78 18.26
N ALA A 378 -5.91 5.55 18.91
CA ALA A 378 -5.62 5.40 20.33
C ALA A 378 -6.83 5.72 21.22
N HIS A 379 -7.57 6.80 20.94
CA HIS A 379 -8.78 7.14 21.68
C HIS A 379 -9.87 6.08 21.50
N TYR A 380 -10.01 5.51 20.30
CA TYR A 380 -10.95 4.40 20.07
C TYR A 380 -10.60 3.18 20.94
N LEU A 381 -9.32 2.78 20.99
CA LEU A 381 -8.87 1.71 21.88
C LEU A 381 -9.07 2.05 23.36
N ILE A 382 -8.74 3.27 23.80
CA ILE A 382 -8.92 3.70 25.20
C ILE A 382 -10.39 3.59 25.61
N GLN A 383 -11.32 4.07 24.76
CA GLN A 383 -12.75 3.99 25.04
C GLN A 383 -13.21 2.54 25.23
N HIS A 384 -12.72 1.64 24.39
CA HIS A 384 -13.06 0.22 24.48
C HIS A 384 -12.43 -0.46 25.71
N TRP A 385 -11.13 -0.28 25.94
CA TRP A 385 -10.41 -0.95 27.03
C TRP A 385 -10.80 -0.46 28.43
N ARG A 386 -11.21 0.80 28.60
CA ARG A 386 -11.71 1.30 29.90
C ARG A 386 -13.00 0.62 30.34
N ASN A 387 -13.80 0.13 29.38
CA ASN A 387 -15.05 -0.57 29.64
C ASN A 387 -14.86 -2.11 29.69
N SER A 388 -13.63 -2.60 29.48
CA SER A 388 -13.33 -4.03 29.52
C SER A 388 -13.36 -4.55 30.97
N PRO A 389 -13.84 -5.80 31.20
CA PRO A 389 -13.73 -6.44 32.52
C PRO A 389 -12.29 -6.83 32.89
N ASP A 390 -11.34 -6.78 31.96
CA ASP A 390 -9.93 -7.12 32.21
C ASP A 390 -9.14 -5.93 32.81
N PRO A 391 -8.64 -6.05 34.06
CA PRO A 391 -7.87 -4.98 34.70
C PRO A 391 -6.54 -4.64 33.99
N ALA A 392 -5.94 -5.58 33.26
CA ALA A 392 -4.72 -5.32 32.50
C ALA A 392 -4.98 -4.36 31.33
N LEU A 393 -6.10 -4.53 30.63
CA LEU A 393 -6.52 -3.65 29.54
C LEU A 393 -6.90 -2.26 30.06
N GLN A 394 -7.56 -2.17 31.22
CA GLN A 394 -7.85 -0.89 31.87
C GLN A 394 -6.55 -0.14 32.23
N GLN A 395 -5.55 -0.84 32.77
CA GLN A 395 -4.25 -0.26 33.09
C GLN A 395 -3.53 0.23 31.82
N GLN A 396 -3.56 -0.55 30.74
CA GLN A 396 -2.97 -0.17 29.45
C GLN A 396 -3.66 1.07 28.87
N ALA A 397 -4.99 1.18 29.01
CA ALA A 397 -5.74 2.36 28.57
C ALA A 397 -5.30 3.64 29.30
N GLU A 398 -5.11 3.59 30.63
CA GLU A 398 -4.65 4.75 31.39
C GLU A 398 -3.18 5.11 31.07
N GLN A 399 -2.32 4.12 30.76
CA GLN A 399 -0.95 4.38 30.29
C GLN A 399 -0.91 5.12 28.95
N ILE A 400 -1.71 4.68 27.97
CA ILE A 400 -1.80 5.35 26.66
C ILE A 400 -2.41 6.74 26.83
N ARG A 401 -3.46 6.87 27.65
CA ARG A 401 -4.10 8.16 27.94
C ARG A 401 -3.13 9.15 28.58
N ALA A 402 -2.32 8.72 29.54
CA ALA A 402 -1.30 9.56 30.17
C ALA A 402 -0.27 10.07 29.16
N ARG A 403 0.15 9.22 28.21
CA ARG A 403 1.06 9.60 27.12
C ARG A 403 0.43 10.60 26.14
N LEU A 404 -0.86 10.46 25.83
CA LEU A 404 -1.59 11.42 25.01
C LEU A 404 -1.77 12.77 25.73
N GLY A 405 -2.07 12.76 27.03
CA GLY A 405 -2.26 13.96 27.85
C GLY A 405 -0.97 14.71 28.21
N GLY A 406 0.17 14.03 28.23
CA GLY A 406 1.49 14.63 28.47
C GLY A 406 2.00 15.53 27.33
N HIS A 407 1.36 15.50 26.17
CA HIS A 407 1.74 16.27 24.98
C HIS A 407 0.86 17.49 24.71
N ALA A 408 0.03 17.92 25.67
CA ALA A 408 -0.77 19.14 25.56
C ALA A 408 0.05 20.45 25.54
N HIS A 409 1.39 20.39 25.61
CA HIS A 409 2.29 21.56 25.62
C HIS A 409 3.57 21.41 24.75
N ALA A 410 3.56 20.59 23.71
CA ALA A 410 4.70 20.50 22.77
C ALA A 410 4.34 21.01 21.37
#